data_AF-X1UXC7-F1
#
_entry.id   AF-X1UXC7-F1
#
_cell.length_a   1.000
_cell.length_b   1.000
_cell.length_c   1.000
_cell.angle_alpha   90.00
_cell.angle_beta   90.00
_cell.angle_gamma   90.00
#
_symmetry.space_group_name_H-M   'P 1'
#
loop_
_entity.id
_entity.type
_entity.pdbx_description
1 polymer ?
#
loop_
_entity_poly.entity_id
_entity_poly.type
_entity_poly.pdbx_seq_one_letter_code
_entity_poly.pdbx_strand_id
1 'polypeptide(L)'
;DGRSRVKNKIGRDVTRQFIRGAKEALKIAKQYNIKEFIAKSRSPSCGCGSIYDGSFSKRLIKGDGVTVALFKRNGIKVISENNI
;
A
#
# COMPACT_ATOMS: atom_id res chain seq x y z
N ASP A 1 4.74 -3.48 11.96
CA ASP A 1 4.03 -2.77 13.05
C ASP A 1 2.72 -3.41 13.48
N GLY A 2 2.12 -4.34 12.71
CA GLY A 2 0.86 -4.99 13.11
C GLY A 2 -0.37 -4.06 13.17
N ARG A 3 -0.25 -2.81 12.71
CA ARG A 3 -1.29 -1.76 12.82
C ARG A 3 -2.43 -1.89 11.81
N SER A 4 -2.37 -2.85 10.89
CA SER A 4 -3.42 -3.10 9.92
C SER A 4 -3.40 -4.56 9.45
N ARG A 5 -4.56 -5.07 9.04
CA ARG A 5 -4.74 -6.40 8.45
C ARG A 5 -5.41 -6.27 7.10
N VAL A 6 -4.96 -7.07 6.15
CA VAL A 6 -5.60 -7.21 4.84
C VAL A 6 -6.39 -8.51 4.84
N LYS A 7 -7.69 -8.42 4.62
CA LYS A 7 -8.57 -9.59 4.48
C LYS A 7 -9.17 -9.63 3.08
N ASN A 8 -9.40 -10.83 2.56
CA ASN A 8 -10.16 -11.01 1.32
C ASN A 8 -11.68 -11.03 1.60
N LYS A 9 -12.50 -11.12 0.54
CA LYS A 9 -13.97 -11.06 0.63
C LYS A 9 -14.62 -12.15 1.48
N ILE A 10 -13.90 -13.26 1.69
CA ILE A 10 -14.35 -14.38 2.53
C ILE A 10 -13.73 -14.33 3.93
N GLY A 11 -13.11 -13.20 4.30
CA GLY A 11 -12.56 -12.96 5.63
C GLY A 11 -11.17 -13.55 5.91
N ARG A 12 -10.54 -14.23 4.94
CA ARG A 12 -9.19 -14.80 5.11
C ARG A 12 -8.16 -13.69 5.22
N ASP A 13 -7.32 -13.77 6.24
CA ASP A 13 -6.19 -12.87 6.46
C ASP A 13 -5.09 -13.15 5.42
N VAL A 14 -4.82 -12.17 4.57
CA VAL A 14 -3.79 -12.20 3.51
C VAL A 14 -2.70 -11.16 3.76
N THR A 15 -2.57 -10.69 5.01
CA THR A 15 -1.63 -9.64 5.39
C THR A 15 -0.18 -10.01 5.06
N ARG A 16 0.21 -11.28 5.27
CA ARG A 16 1.58 -11.75 5.03
C ARG A 16 1.96 -11.65 3.55
N GLN A 17 1.04 -11.96 2.64
CA GLN A 17 1.24 -11.92 1.20
C GLN A 17 1.47 -10.48 0.73
N PHE A 18 0.66 -9.54 1.22
CA PHE A 18 0.83 -8.11 0.92
C PHE A 18 2.14 -7.55 1.46
N ILE A 19 2.51 -7.91 2.70
CA ILE A 19 3.80 -7.50 3.29
C ILE A 19 4.97 -8.06 2.48
N ARG A 20 4.90 -9.33 2.07
CA ARG A 20 5.95 -9.94 1.24
C ARG A 20 6.10 -9.18 -0.08
N GLY A 21 5.00 -8.95 -0.80
CA GLY A 21 5.03 -8.19 -2.06
C GLY A 21 5.62 -6.79 -1.90
N ALA A 22 5.21 -6.06 -0.85
CA ALA A 22 5.75 -4.73 -0.57
C ALA A 22 7.26 -4.75 -0.28
N LYS A 23 7.77 -5.77 0.43
CA LYS A 23 9.21 -5.93 0.71
C LYS A 23 10.00 -6.24 -0.56
N GLU A 24 9.50 -7.11 -1.43
CA GLU A 24 10.17 -7.39 -2.72
C GLU A 24 10.18 -6.13 -3.61
N ALA A 25 9.08 -5.38 -3.66
CA ALA A 25 9.03 -4.11 -4.38
C ALA A 25 10.04 -3.08 -3.82
N LEU A 26 10.16 -3.01 -2.48
CA LEU A 26 11.16 -2.15 -1.84
C LEU A 26 12.59 -2.57 -2.16
N LYS A 27 12.87 -3.88 -2.22
CA LYS A 27 14.18 -4.41 -2.59
C LYS A 27 14.56 -3.94 -3.99
N ILE A 28 13.64 -4.06 -4.95
CA ILE A 28 13.82 -3.56 -6.32
C ILE A 28 14.06 -2.05 -6.30
N ALA A 29 13.22 -1.28 -5.58
CA ALA A 29 13.38 0.17 -5.49
C ALA A 29 14.75 0.59 -4.93
N LYS A 30 15.25 -0.10 -3.90
CA LYS A 30 16.58 0.14 -3.35
C LYS A 30 17.69 -0.23 -4.34
N GLN A 31 17.57 -1.38 -5.00
CA GLN A 31 18.55 -1.86 -5.98
C GLN A 31 18.74 -0.87 -7.14
N TYR A 32 17.66 -0.26 -7.61
CA TYR A 32 17.68 0.72 -8.71
C TYR A 32 17.72 2.18 -8.22
N ASN A 33 17.95 2.41 -6.92
CA ASN A 33 17.98 3.74 -6.31
C ASN A 33 16.75 4.63 -6.63
N ILE A 34 15.58 4.00 -6.76
CA ILE A 34 14.31 4.68 -7.05
C ILE A 34 13.95 5.61 -5.87
N LYS A 35 13.62 6.86 -6.19
CA LYS A 35 13.24 7.89 -5.20
C LYS A 35 11.77 8.25 -5.22
N GLU A 36 11.07 7.95 -6.31
CA GLU A 36 9.67 8.27 -6.49
C GLU A 36 8.86 7.04 -6.87
N PHE A 37 7.64 6.93 -6.33
CA PHE A 37 6.69 5.88 -6.63
C PHE A 37 5.32 6.47 -6.95
N ILE A 38 4.81 6.13 -8.13
CA ILE A 38 3.46 6.51 -8.57
C ILE A 38 2.46 5.49 -8.03
N ALA A 39 1.58 5.95 -7.16
CA ALA A 39 0.59 5.16 -6.46
C ALA A 39 -0.76 5.15 -7.20
N LYS A 40 -1.23 3.95 -7.54
CA LYS A 40 -2.61 3.71 -7.99
C LYS A 40 -3.58 3.91 -6.81
N SER A 41 -4.61 4.73 -7.01
CA SER A 41 -5.57 5.10 -5.97
C SER A 41 -6.38 3.90 -5.45
N ARG A 42 -6.83 3.98 -4.19
CA ARG A 42 -7.83 3.08 -3.55
C ARG A 42 -7.45 1.60 -3.40
N SER A 43 -6.23 1.20 -3.79
CA SER A 43 -5.73 -0.16 -3.62
C SER A 43 -5.32 -0.46 -2.17
N PRO A 44 -5.61 -1.66 -1.61
CA PRO A 44 -5.09 -2.06 -0.29
C PRO A 44 -3.55 -2.18 -0.26
N SER A 45 -2.90 -2.26 -1.43
CA SER A 45 -1.43 -2.22 -1.55
C SER A 45 -0.91 -0.82 -1.89
N CYS A 46 -1.43 -0.23 -2.96
CA CYS A 46 -0.86 0.97 -3.58
C CYS A 46 -1.62 2.26 -3.28
N GLY A 47 -2.75 2.21 -2.56
CA GLY A 47 -3.54 3.40 -2.26
C GLY A 47 -2.72 4.41 -1.45
N CYS A 48 -2.76 5.68 -1.86
CA CYS A 48 -2.10 6.78 -1.17
C CYS A 48 -3.16 7.74 -0.61
N GLY A 49 -3.17 7.95 0.70
CA GLY A 49 -4.10 8.84 1.40
C GLY A 49 -5.54 8.33 1.53
N SER A 50 -5.99 7.42 0.66
CA SER A 50 -7.30 6.77 0.78
C SER A 50 -7.28 5.30 0.35
N ILE A 51 -7.91 4.45 1.17
CA ILE A 51 -8.08 3.01 0.97
C ILE A 51 -9.50 2.58 1.36
N TYR A 52 -9.96 1.44 0.86
CA TYR A 52 -11.22 0.84 1.32
C TYR A 52 -11.11 0.40 2.80
N ASP A 53 -12.20 0.51 3.53
CA ASP A 53 -12.27 0.20 4.97
C ASP A 53 -12.20 -1.30 5.32
N GLY A 54 -12.16 -2.18 4.30
CA GLY A 54 -12.09 -3.63 4.47
C GLY A 54 -13.43 -4.32 4.76
N SER A 55 -14.54 -3.57 4.83
CA SER A 55 -15.90 -4.13 5.01
C SER A 55 -16.54 -4.60 3.70
N PHE A 56 -15.90 -4.35 2.56
CA PHE A 56 -16.45 -4.57 1.21
C PHE A 56 -17.71 -3.75 0.89
N SER A 57 -18.05 -2.74 1.70
CA SER A 57 -19.14 -1.77 1.46
C SER A 57 -18.79 -0.66 0.45
N LYS A 58 -17.60 -0.72 -0.15
CA LYS A 58 -17.00 0.35 -0.99
C LYS A 58 -16.75 1.68 -0.27
N ARG A 59 -16.88 1.72 1.06
CA ARG A 59 -16.53 2.89 1.88
C ARG A 59 -15.01 3.11 1.88
N LEU A 60 -14.61 4.37 1.68
CA LEU A 60 -13.22 4.81 1.75
C LEU A 60 -12.92 5.40 3.12
N ILE A 61 -11.69 5.19 3.59
CA ILE A 61 -11.13 5.80 4.79
C ILE A 61 -9.79 6.46 4.47
N LYS A 62 -9.36 7.41 5.30
CA LYS A 62 -8.00 7.96 5.23
C LYS A 62 -7.02 6.87 5.63
N GLY A 63 -6.00 6.65 4.80
CA GLY A 63 -5.00 5.64 5.04
C GLY A 63 -4.17 5.32 3.80
N ASP A 64 -3.02 4.69 4.03
CA ASP A 64 -2.14 4.21 2.97
C ASP A 64 -2.22 2.69 2.85
N GLY A 65 -2.09 2.19 1.62
CA GLY A 65 -1.90 0.78 1.35
C GLY A 65 -0.53 0.28 1.84
N VAL A 66 -0.39 -1.04 1.94
CA VAL A 66 0.80 -1.68 2.53
C VAL A 66 2.11 -1.25 1.86
N THR A 67 2.14 -1.14 0.53
CA THR A 67 3.34 -0.75 -0.22
C THR A 67 3.65 0.72 -0.04
N VAL A 68 2.64 1.60 -0.12
CA VAL A 68 2.81 3.05 0.08
C VAL A 68 3.33 3.35 1.47
N ALA A 69 2.74 2.73 2.51
CA ALA A 69 3.18 2.91 3.88
C ALA A 69 4.64 2.47 4.06
N LEU A 70 5.04 1.35 3.47
CA LEU A 70 6.41 0.86 3.54
C LEU A 70 7.40 1.79 2.81
N PHE A 71 7.02 2.28 1.63
CA PHE A 71 7.86 3.14 0.78
C PHE A 71 8.09 4.50 1.46
N LYS A 72 7.03 5.15 1.96
CA LYS A 72 7.13 6.41 2.72
C LYS A 72 8.10 6.30 3.90
N ARG A 73 8.03 5.20 4.66
CA ARG A 73 8.94 4.94 5.80
C ARG A 73 10.39 4.71 5.40
N ASN A 74 10.65 4.32 4.15
CA ASN A 74 11.99 4.12 3.62
C ASN A 74 12.47 5.34 2.79
N GLY A 75 11.82 6.50 2.93
CA GLY A 75 12.23 7.73 2.27
C GLY A 75 11.94 7.78 0.77
N ILE A 76 11.09 6.89 0.25
CA ILE A 76 10.62 6.98 -1.13
C ILE A 76 9.41 7.93 -1.17
N LYS A 77 9.49 8.96 -2.00
CA LYS A 77 8.41 9.91 -2.24
C LYS A 77 7.29 9.19 -2.98
N VAL A 78 6.07 9.26 -2.45
CA VAL A 78 4.89 8.66 -3.08
C VAL A 78 4.01 9.75 -3.66
N ILE A 79 3.67 9.62 -4.94
CA ILE A 79 2.82 10.54 -5.69
C ILE A 79 1.56 9.77 -6.07
N SER A 80 0.38 10.32 -5.74
CA SER A 80 -0.90 9.75 -6.18
C SER A 80 -1.10 10.03 -7.67
N GLU A 81 -1.66 9.09 -8.43
CA GLU A 81 -2.01 9.29 -9.85
C GLU A 81 -2.92 10.50 -10.11
N ASN A 82 -3.68 10.95 -9.11
CA ASN A 82 -4.53 12.13 -9.21
C ASN A 82 -3.77 13.46 -9.10
N ASN A 83 -2.47 13.41 -8.77
CA ASN A 83 -1.61 14.56 -8.50
C ASN A 83 -0.36 14.55 -9.40
N ILE A 84 -0.44 13.85 -10.54
CA ILE A 84 0.52 13.95 -11.65
C ILE A 84 -0.04 14.97 -12.63
#